data_AF-A0AAU8NDY5-F1
#
_entry.id   AF-A0AAU8NDY5-F1
#
_cell.length_a   1.000
_cell.length_b   1.000
_cell.length_c   1.000
_cell.angle_alpha   90.00
_cell.angle_beta   90.00
_cell.angle_gamma   90.00
#
_symmetry.space_group_name_H-M   'P 1'
#
loop_
_entity.id
_entity.type
_entity.pdbx_description
1 polymer ?
#
loop_
_entity_poly.entity_id
_entity_poly.type
_entity_poly.pdbx_seq_one_letter_code
_entity_poly.pdbx_strand_id
1 'polypeptide(L)'
;MNHQFRLHANAVMLRPFTLQDQEDLAALTRQPEITDLLPDWKMTEEQLSDFLQFVVSSYEQFDPQDVRIMLAVIHQESRQLIGWCGVFPNDMLDPSDREVAYAISRNYRNKGYTTEAVRTLTAYLFEHTSLTRIVGIVKTYNPASRRVLEHTGFQYANRRRLSDGEVYDYFELYSTNSGGKTTERITSKPLSINLRRAEHEDAVVLTEICTRAFDHVIRVWTKGKDDLDSNLSPPGYNSVRLHEYVIREWDYYVVEADGCAIGGVSVNVLGQEIARLDKIYIDPVCQGRGAGSQVIRQIEAAYPHILHWRLETSGRQTSNHHFYEKLGYVRMYASDEEYGYEKKTDAGSGQHNPGIEHEHVQANLDSMWYSSSTMKNSRITDCNLSGSKLTNLNMTEMLLADLRLTNTKFEFCALDGVQFQDTHLGTGKIPMQWKHCDLGGSRFVDCDLSGVELEGCQVTGMKINGVPIEKYMEAYEMSKPNG
;
A
#
# COMPACT_ATOMS: atom_id res chain seq x y z
N MET A 1 -23.67 -6.81 40.88
CA MET A 1 -23.71 -5.32 40.93
C MET A 1 -25.14 -4.86 41.20
N ASN A 2 -25.37 -3.93 42.13
CA ASN A 2 -26.70 -3.36 42.37
C ASN A 2 -27.16 -2.51 41.18
N HIS A 3 -28.48 -2.40 40.94
CA HIS A 3 -29.08 -1.54 39.90
C HIS A 3 -28.74 -0.04 40.01
N GLN A 4 -28.01 0.37 41.04
CA GLN A 4 -27.49 1.73 41.25
C GLN A 4 -26.08 1.95 40.69
N PHE A 5 -25.41 0.92 40.17
CA PHE A 5 -24.08 1.05 39.58
C PHE A 5 -24.10 2.00 38.38
N ARG A 6 -23.29 3.06 38.44
CA ARG A 6 -23.16 4.06 37.37
C ARG A 6 -21.74 4.55 37.30
N LEU A 7 -21.18 4.55 36.10
CA LEU A 7 -19.88 5.16 35.82
C LEU A 7 -20.12 6.45 35.05
N HIS A 8 -19.75 7.58 35.65
CA HIS A 8 -19.93 8.89 35.05
C HIS A 8 -18.64 9.32 34.34
N ALA A 9 -18.76 9.58 33.03
CA ALA A 9 -17.77 10.32 32.26
C ALA A 9 -18.23 11.79 32.12
N ASN A 10 -17.70 12.50 31.13
CA ASN A 10 -18.04 13.90 30.90
C ASN A 10 -19.40 14.04 30.19
N ALA A 11 -19.54 13.46 28.99
CA ALA A 11 -20.76 13.55 28.20
C ALA A 11 -21.60 12.26 28.22
N VAL A 12 -21.02 11.15 28.69
CA VAL A 12 -21.71 9.86 28.79
C VAL A 12 -21.72 9.30 30.21
N MET A 13 -22.65 8.39 30.46
CA MET A 13 -22.72 7.59 31.67
C MET A 13 -22.91 6.12 31.27
N LEU A 14 -22.17 5.21 31.90
CA LEU A 14 -22.37 3.77 31.74
C LEU A 14 -23.19 3.22 32.90
N ARG A 15 -24.21 2.42 32.59
CA ARG A 15 -25.00 1.69 33.60
C ARG A 15 -25.36 0.29 33.14
N PRO A 16 -25.71 -0.62 34.07
CA PRO A 16 -26.31 -1.89 33.71
C PRO A 16 -27.54 -1.67 32.83
N PHE A 17 -27.68 -2.54 31.84
CA PHE A 17 -28.92 -2.68 31.09
C PHE A 17 -30.09 -3.04 32.01
N THR A 18 -31.29 -2.68 31.57
CA THR A 18 -32.57 -3.08 32.16
C THR A 18 -33.46 -3.63 31.06
N LEU A 19 -34.48 -4.40 31.40
CA LEU A 19 -35.44 -4.91 30.41
C LEU A 19 -36.20 -3.78 29.68
N GLN A 20 -36.24 -2.58 30.23
CA GLN A 20 -36.84 -1.41 29.59
C GLN A 20 -36.00 -0.87 28.43
N ASP A 21 -34.72 -1.26 28.31
CA ASP A 21 -33.84 -0.82 27.23
C ASP A 21 -34.06 -1.59 25.91
N GLN A 22 -35.03 -2.51 25.87
CA GLN A 22 -35.25 -3.40 24.73
C GLN A 22 -35.53 -2.65 23.43
N GLU A 23 -36.40 -1.64 23.46
CA GLU A 23 -36.72 -0.86 22.26
C GLU A 23 -35.52 -0.04 21.76
N ASP A 24 -34.81 0.63 22.67
CA ASP A 24 -33.63 1.42 22.34
C ASP A 24 -32.48 0.55 21.81
N LEU A 25 -32.28 -0.62 22.41
CA LEU A 25 -31.29 -1.58 21.96
C LEU A 25 -31.67 -2.16 20.59
N ALA A 26 -32.95 -2.47 20.36
CA ALA A 26 -33.43 -2.92 19.05
C ALA A 26 -33.23 -1.84 17.97
N ALA A 27 -33.48 -0.57 18.30
CA ALA A 27 -33.25 0.55 17.37
C ALA A 27 -31.76 0.74 17.05
N LEU A 28 -30.87 0.46 18.02
CA LEU A 28 -29.42 0.48 17.80
C LEU A 28 -28.97 -0.64 16.86
N THR A 29 -29.41 -1.88 17.11
CA THR A 29 -28.93 -3.07 16.39
C THR A 29 -29.52 -3.21 14.99
N ARG A 30 -30.61 -2.51 14.68
CA ARG A 30 -31.14 -2.40 13.31
C ARG A 30 -30.31 -1.49 12.39
N GLN A 31 -29.35 -0.73 12.92
CA GLN A 31 -28.49 0.11 12.08
C GLN A 31 -27.52 -0.77 11.26
N PRO A 32 -27.50 -0.66 9.92
CA PRO A 32 -26.57 -1.40 9.06
C PRO A 32 -25.12 -1.22 9.50
N GLU A 33 -24.76 -0.01 9.92
CA GLU A 33 -23.40 0.32 10.34
C GLU A 33 -22.98 -0.33 11.68
N ILE A 34 -23.89 -0.99 12.38
CA ILE A 34 -23.59 -1.89 13.51
C ILE A 34 -23.47 -3.31 12.99
N THR A 35 -24.46 -3.78 12.25
CA THR A 35 -24.56 -5.19 11.81
C THR A 35 -23.59 -5.58 10.70
N ASP A 36 -23.06 -4.63 9.95
CA ASP A 36 -21.99 -4.87 8.96
C ASP A 36 -20.63 -5.09 9.66
N LEU A 37 -20.43 -4.47 10.83
CA LEU A 37 -19.21 -4.62 11.62
C LEU A 37 -19.32 -5.76 12.63
N LEU A 38 -20.51 -5.98 13.18
CA LEU A 38 -20.85 -6.98 14.17
C LEU A 38 -22.03 -7.84 13.66
N PRO A 39 -21.77 -8.82 12.77
CA PRO A 39 -22.83 -9.61 12.13
C PRO A 39 -23.73 -10.37 13.12
N ASP A 40 -23.18 -10.80 14.25
CA ASP A 40 -23.91 -11.52 15.30
C ASP A 40 -25.05 -10.69 15.93
N TRP A 41 -25.05 -9.38 15.70
CA TRP A 41 -26.11 -8.47 16.15
C TRP A 41 -27.32 -8.43 15.22
N LYS A 42 -27.32 -9.18 14.11
CA LYS A 42 -28.50 -9.42 13.26
C LYS A 42 -29.46 -10.41 13.92
N MET A 43 -30.03 -10.02 15.05
CA MET A 43 -30.94 -10.83 15.86
C MET A 43 -32.41 -10.53 15.55
N THR A 44 -33.28 -11.53 15.71
CA THR A 44 -34.73 -11.31 15.79
C THR A 44 -35.09 -10.58 17.10
N GLU A 45 -36.30 -10.04 17.20
CA GLU A 45 -36.77 -9.39 18.45
C GLU A 45 -36.76 -10.37 19.63
N GLU A 46 -37.13 -11.63 19.41
CA GLU A 46 -37.10 -12.70 20.41
C GLU A 46 -35.67 -13.00 20.87
N GLN A 47 -34.75 -13.20 19.92
CA GLN A 47 -33.33 -13.43 20.23
C GLN A 47 -32.71 -12.26 21.00
N LEU A 48 -33.05 -11.02 20.63
CA LEU A 48 -32.56 -9.83 21.33
C LEU A 48 -33.15 -9.73 22.74
N SER A 49 -34.41 -10.12 22.93
CA SER A 49 -35.06 -10.19 24.24
C SER A 49 -34.36 -11.19 25.15
N ASP A 50 -34.09 -12.39 24.64
CA ASP A 50 -33.38 -13.45 25.37
C ASP A 50 -31.95 -13.02 25.72
N PHE A 51 -31.24 -12.40 24.77
CA PHE A 51 -29.91 -11.85 24.99
C PHE A 51 -29.92 -10.76 26.06
N LEU A 52 -30.86 -9.81 26.02
CA LEU A 52 -30.99 -8.76 27.02
C LEU A 52 -31.29 -9.35 28.40
N GLN A 53 -32.17 -10.35 28.49
CA GLN A 53 -32.48 -11.06 29.73
C GLN A 53 -31.25 -11.78 30.29
N PHE A 54 -30.45 -12.42 29.42
CA PHE A 54 -29.17 -13.02 29.79
C PHE A 54 -28.19 -11.97 30.34
N VAL A 55 -28.00 -10.86 29.63
CA VAL A 55 -27.11 -9.76 30.08
C VAL A 55 -27.57 -9.19 31.42
N VAL A 56 -28.87 -8.95 31.60
CA VAL A 56 -29.41 -8.44 32.87
C VAL A 56 -29.21 -9.42 34.02
N SER A 57 -29.45 -10.71 33.82
CA SER A 57 -29.22 -11.73 34.85
C SER A 57 -27.73 -11.93 35.19
N SER A 58 -26.83 -11.69 34.22
CA SER A 58 -25.38 -11.82 34.44
C SER A 58 -24.82 -10.84 35.47
N TYR A 59 -25.45 -9.68 35.70
CA TYR A 59 -24.97 -8.69 36.67
C TYR A 59 -25.03 -9.16 38.11
N GLU A 60 -25.95 -10.07 38.46
CA GLU A 60 -26.03 -10.67 39.78
C GLU A 60 -24.89 -11.65 40.02
N GLN A 61 -24.40 -12.26 38.95
CA GLN A 61 -23.33 -13.27 38.95
C GLN A 61 -21.95 -12.68 38.63
N PHE A 62 -21.82 -11.35 38.67
CA PHE A 62 -20.55 -10.69 38.35
C PHE A 62 -19.44 -11.13 39.31
N ASP A 63 -18.41 -11.75 38.74
CA ASP A 63 -17.20 -12.16 39.43
C ASP A 63 -16.03 -11.21 39.07
N PRO A 64 -15.44 -10.48 40.04
CA PRO A 64 -14.25 -9.67 39.80
C PRO A 64 -13.02 -10.47 39.33
N GLN A 65 -13.01 -11.80 39.49
CA GLN A 65 -11.94 -12.68 39.00
C GLN A 65 -12.20 -13.17 37.57
N ASP A 66 -13.45 -13.25 37.15
CA ASP A 66 -13.88 -13.56 35.77
C ASP A 66 -14.76 -12.43 35.23
N VAL A 67 -14.11 -11.34 34.82
CA VAL A 67 -14.81 -10.13 34.37
C VAL A 67 -15.61 -10.42 33.10
N ARG A 68 -16.93 -10.31 33.22
CA ARG A 68 -17.86 -10.36 32.10
C ARG A 68 -18.91 -9.27 32.32
N ILE A 69 -18.73 -8.14 31.65
CA ILE A 69 -19.58 -6.98 31.85
C ILE A 69 -19.89 -6.29 30.53
N MET A 70 -21.14 -5.89 30.37
CA MET A 70 -21.60 -5.11 29.23
C MET A 70 -22.53 -4.04 29.78
N LEU A 71 -22.30 -2.77 29.45
CA LEU A 71 -23.07 -1.66 30.01
C LEU A 71 -23.69 -0.83 28.88
N ALA A 72 -24.90 -0.32 29.15
CA ALA A 72 -25.53 0.67 28.30
C ALA A 72 -24.77 1.99 28.42
N VAL A 73 -24.49 2.63 27.28
CA VAL A 73 -23.91 3.97 27.19
C VAL A 73 -25.05 4.96 27.02
N ILE A 74 -25.24 5.80 28.03
CA ILE A 74 -26.30 6.81 28.10
C ILE A 74 -25.70 8.19 27.85
N HIS A 75 -26.27 8.95 26.91
CA HIS A 75 -25.90 10.35 26.73
C HIS A 75 -26.45 11.18 27.90
N GLN A 76 -25.61 11.92 28.59
CA GLN A 76 -26.01 12.56 29.85
C GLN A 76 -27.09 13.64 29.68
N GLU A 77 -27.02 14.42 28.60
CA GLU A 77 -27.95 15.52 28.34
C GLU A 77 -29.32 15.02 27.87
N SER A 78 -29.35 14.20 26.82
CA SER A 78 -30.61 13.68 26.26
C SER A 78 -31.21 12.53 27.05
N ARG A 79 -30.44 11.93 27.97
CA ARG A 79 -30.80 10.72 28.74
C ARG A 79 -31.11 9.49 27.87
N GLN A 80 -30.78 9.53 26.59
CA GLN A 80 -31.01 8.43 25.66
C GLN A 80 -29.91 7.39 25.73
N LEU A 81 -30.27 6.13 25.50
CA LEU A 81 -29.31 5.08 25.22
C LEU A 81 -28.75 5.30 23.82
N ILE A 82 -27.43 5.47 23.73
CA ILE A 82 -26.73 5.80 22.48
C ILE A 82 -25.79 4.69 22.01
N GLY A 83 -25.60 3.66 22.83
CA GLY A 83 -24.70 2.55 22.53
C GLY A 83 -24.50 1.62 23.70
N TRP A 84 -23.45 0.81 23.60
CA TRP A 84 -22.99 -0.06 24.66
C TRP A 84 -21.47 -0.21 24.64
N CYS A 85 -20.91 -0.55 25.79
CA CYS A 85 -19.49 -0.84 25.95
C CYS A 85 -19.33 -1.96 26.99
N GLY A 86 -18.50 -2.95 26.69
CA GLY A 86 -18.31 -4.11 27.55
C GLY A 86 -16.89 -4.64 27.51
N VAL A 87 -16.57 -5.45 28.52
CA VAL A 87 -15.34 -6.23 28.64
C VAL A 87 -15.73 -7.66 28.99
N PHE A 88 -15.43 -8.61 28.11
CA PHE A 88 -15.84 -10.01 28.25
C PHE A 88 -14.93 -10.95 27.44
N PRO A 89 -14.96 -12.27 27.66
CA PRO A 89 -14.23 -13.23 26.83
C PRO A 89 -14.73 -13.26 25.39
N ASN A 90 -13.81 -13.49 24.46
CA ASN A 90 -14.11 -13.75 23.06
C ASN A 90 -13.53 -15.12 22.68
N ASP A 91 -14.36 -16.00 22.12
CA ASP A 91 -13.99 -17.38 21.78
C ASP A 91 -12.87 -17.46 20.72
N MET A 92 -12.61 -16.37 19.99
CA MET A 92 -11.50 -16.26 19.04
C MET A 92 -10.15 -15.92 19.69
N LEU A 93 -10.15 -15.56 20.98
CA LEU A 93 -8.98 -15.12 21.73
C LEU A 93 -8.58 -16.16 22.79
N ASP A 94 -7.47 -15.89 23.49
CA ASP A 94 -7.07 -16.75 24.61
C ASP A 94 -8.18 -16.75 25.69
N PRO A 95 -8.52 -17.89 26.33
CA PRO A 95 -9.56 -17.93 27.37
C PRO A 95 -9.30 -16.99 28.56
N SER A 96 -8.05 -16.60 28.79
CA SER A 96 -7.66 -15.60 29.81
C SER A 96 -7.83 -14.15 29.35
N ASP A 97 -7.95 -13.90 28.04
CA ASP A 97 -8.16 -12.57 27.49
C ASP A 97 -9.57 -12.07 27.81
N ARG A 98 -9.66 -10.77 28.12
CA ARG A 98 -10.94 -10.04 28.19
C ARG A 98 -10.89 -8.93 27.16
N GLU A 99 -11.75 -9.04 26.15
CA GLU A 99 -11.83 -8.10 25.04
C GLU A 99 -12.72 -6.93 25.44
N VAL A 100 -12.27 -5.70 25.18
CA VAL A 100 -13.15 -4.54 25.13
C VAL A 100 -13.88 -4.48 23.79
N ALA A 101 -15.20 -4.45 23.85
CA ALA A 101 -16.07 -4.30 22.69
C ALA A 101 -17.07 -3.16 22.92
N TYR A 102 -17.51 -2.53 21.83
CA TYR A 102 -18.44 -1.42 21.89
C TYR A 102 -19.19 -1.21 20.58
N ALA A 103 -20.38 -0.61 20.70
CA ALA A 103 -21.16 -0.10 19.60
C ALA A 103 -21.76 1.26 19.96
N ILE A 104 -21.80 2.18 19.01
CA ILE A 104 -22.41 3.49 19.19
C ILE A 104 -23.29 3.83 17.98
N SER A 105 -24.48 4.37 18.25
CA SER A 105 -25.43 4.83 17.24
C SER A 105 -24.76 5.83 16.30
N ARG A 106 -25.05 5.74 15.01
CA ARG A 106 -24.52 6.64 13.98
C ARG A 106 -24.79 8.12 14.29
N ASN A 107 -25.91 8.43 14.96
CA ASN A 107 -26.29 9.80 15.33
C ASN A 107 -25.36 10.43 16.39
N TYR A 108 -24.54 9.59 17.03
CA TYR A 108 -23.68 9.93 18.16
C TYR A 108 -22.19 9.62 17.88
N ARG A 109 -21.81 9.25 16.65
CA ARG A 109 -20.42 8.99 16.24
C ARG A 109 -19.60 10.29 16.09
N ASN A 110 -18.27 10.14 16.10
CA ASN A 110 -17.29 11.23 15.93
C ASN A 110 -17.38 12.38 16.95
N LYS A 111 -18.03 12.15 18.09
CA LYS A 111 -18.19 13.13 19.20
C LYS A 111 -17.38 12.76 20.46
N GLY A 112 -16.54 11.73 20.38
CA GLY A 112 -15.70 11.26 21.50
C GLY A 112 -16.38 10.34 22.52
N TYR A 113 -17.69 10.13 22.42
CA TYR A 113 -18.47 9.34 23.39
C TYR A 113 -17.99 7.90 23.59
N THR A 114 -17.60 7.20 22.51
CA THR A 114 -17.06 5.85 22.61
C THR A 114 -15.71 5.83 23.35
N THR A 115 -14.84 6.79 23.06
CA THR A 115 -13.55 6.96 23.76
C THR A 115 -13.77 7.22 25.25
N GLU A 116 -14.74 8.08 25.62
CA GLU A 116 -15.11 8.30 27.01
C GLU A 116 -15.63 7.01 27.68
N ALA A 117 -16.52 6.27 27.01
CA ALA A 117 -17.08 5.04 27.53
C ALA A 117 -16.01 3.98 27.80
N VAL A 118 -15.14 3.71 26.81
CA VAL A 118 -14.06 2.72 26.91
C VAL A 118 -13.06 3.10 27.99
N ARG A 119 -12.62 4.36 28.02
CA ARG A 119 -11.65 4.83 29.04
C ARG A 119 -12.22 4.68 30.45
N THR A 120 -13.49 5.06 30.63
CA THR A 120 -14.16 5.00 31.93
C THR A 120 -14.34 3.55 32.40
N LEU A 121 -14.79 2.67 31.51
CA LEU A 121 -14.99 1.26 31.84
C LEU A 121 -13.67 0.56 32.16
N THR A 122 -12.66 0.71 31.31
CA THR A 122 -11.35 0.05 31.50
C THR A 122 -10.63 0.54 32.76
N ALA A 123 -10.66 1.85 33.03
CA ALA A 123 -10.11 2.40 34.27
C ALA A 123 -10.80 1.82 35.52
N TYR A 124 -12.14 1.78 35.53
CA TYR A 124 -12.89 1.18 36.63
C TYR A 124 -12.53 -0.29 36.84
N LEU A 125 -12.44 -1.07 35.76
CA LEU A 125 -12.12 -2.49 35.84
C LEU A 125 -10.72 -2.74 36.38
N PHE A 126 -9.70 -1.98 35.96
CA PHE A 126 -8.36 -2.12 36.53
C PHE A 126 -8.27 -1.75 38.01
N GLU A 127 -9.11 -0.84 38.48
CA GLU A 127 -9.15 -0.43 39.89
C GLU A 127 -9.90 -1.44 40.77
N HIS A 128 -10.94 -2.10 40.23
CA HIS A 128 -11.89 -2.90 41.02
C HIS A 128 -11.83 -4.41 40.73
N THR A 129 -10.94 -4.87 39.86
CA THR A 129 -10.81 -6.28 39.49
C THR A 129 -9.34 -6.71 39.49
N SER A 130 -9.08 -8.01 39.36
CA SER A 130 -7.71 -8.54 39.26
C SER A 130 -7.14 -8.47 37.84
N LEU A 131 -7.83 -7.83 36.89
CA LEU A 131 -7.32 -7.69 35.53
C LEU A 131 -6.02 -6.89 35.53
N THR A 132 -4.99 -7.46 34.92
CA THR A 132 -3.72 -6.78 34.66
C THR A 132 -3.61 -6.31 33.21
N ARG A 133 -4.46 -6.87 32.33
CA ARG A 133 -4.50 -6.61 30.89
C ARG A 133 -5.93 -6.72 30.37
N ILE A 134 -6.30 -5.81 29.46
CA ILE A 134 -7.52 -5.84 28.64
C ILE A 134 -7.07 -5.77 27.18
N VAL A 135 -7.75 -6.50 26.30
CA VAL A 135 -7.39 -6.58 24.88
C VAL A 135 -8.48 -5.97 24.01
N GLY A 136 -8.16 -5.63 22.78
CA GLY A 136 -9.15 -5.23 21.79
C GLY A 136 -8.74 -5.73 20.42
N ILE A 137 -9.67 -6.24 19.64
CA ILE A 137 -9.43 -6.61 18.25
C ILE A 137 -10.21 -5.70 17.32
N VAL A 138 -9.56 -5.28 16.25
CA VAL A 138 -10.14 -4.35 15.27
C VAL A 138 -9.96 -4.92 13.88
N LYS A 139 -11.07 -5.08 13.15
CA LYS A 139 -11.04 -5.40 11.73
C LYS A 139 -10.21 -4.37 10.98
N THR A 140 -9.27 -4.80 10.15
CA THR A 140 -8.30 -3.92 9.48
C THR A 140 -8.93 -2.80 8.65
N TYR A 141 -10.16 -3.00 8.16
CA TYR A 141 -10.95 -2.03 7.42
C TYR A 141 -11.79 -1.07 8.29
N ASN A 142 -11.67 -1.11 9.63
CA ASN A 142 -12.40 -0.25 10.57
C ASN A 142 -11.49 0.78 11.28
N PRO A 143 -11.07 1.86 10.60
CA PRO A 143 -10.18 2.88 11.17
C PRO A 143 -10.84 3.71 12.28
N ALA A 144 -12.17 3.69 12.42
CA ALA A 144 -12.87 4.38 13.49
C ALA A 144 -12.66 3.68 14.84
N SER A 145 -12.81 2.35 14.88
CA SER A 145 -12.57 1.57 16.10
C SER A 145 -11.10 1.60 16.51
N ARG A 146 -10.18 1.52 15.53
CA ARG A 146 -8.74 1.65 15.78
C ARG A 146 -8.40 2.94 16.51
N ARG A 147 -8.92 4.07 16.03
CA ARG A 147 -8.72 5.39 16.68
C ARG A 147 -9.25 5.40 18.10
N VAL A 148 -10.40 4.78 18.38
CA VAL A 148 -10.94 4.71 19.75
C VAL A 148 -9.94 4.03 20.68
N LEU A 149 -9.41 2.85 20.33
CA LEU A 149 -8.43 2.13 21.13
C LEU A 149 -7.13 2.94 21.34
N GLU A 150 -6.60 3.54 20.28
CA GLU A 150 -5.41 4.40 20.38
C GLU A 150 -5.63 5.59 21.32
N HIS A 151 -6.81 6.23 21.29
CA HIS A 151 -7.13 7.37 22.14
C HIS A 151 -7.46 6.97 23.59
N THR A 152 -7.72 5.70 23.87
CA THR A 152 -7.96 5.18 25.22
C THR A 152 -6.71 4.59 25.86
N GLY A 153 -5.56 4.67 25.18
CA GLY A 153 -4.26 4.25 25.69
C GLY A 153 -3.91 2.80 25.37
N PHE A 154 -4.76 2.08 24.62
CA PHE A 154 -4.39 0.76 24.13
C PHE A 154 -3.22 0.88 23.17
N GLN A 155 -2.29 -0.06 23.30
CA GLN A 155 -1.13 -0.17 22.45
C GLN A 155 -1.37 -1.25 21.41
N TYR A 156 -1.09 -0.94 20.15
CA TYR A 156 -1.09 -1.94 19.10
C TYR A 156 0.01 -2.98 19.39
N ALA A 157 -0.38 -4.25 19.53
CA ALA A 157 0.56 -5.33 19.76
C ALA A 157 1.03 -5.91 18.43
N ASN A 158 0.11 -6.51 17.68
CA ASN A 158 0.37 -7.18 16.41
C ASN A 158 -0.92 -7.36 15.60
N ARG A 159 -0.79 -7.93 14.40
CA ARG A 159 -1.91 -8.34 13.55
C ARG A 159 -2.03 -9.85 13.61
N ARG A 160 -3.25 -10.36 13.75
CA ARG A 160 -3.51 -11.81 13.88
C ARG A 160 -4.63 -12.19 12.94
N ARG A 161 -4.49 -13.37 12.33
CA ARG A 161 -5.61 -14.06 11.70
C ARG A 161 -6.32 -14.88 12.77
N LEU A 162 -7.61 -14.65 12.95
CA LEU A 162 -8.39 -15.35 13.98
C LEU A 162 -9.13 -16.55 13.37
N SER A 163 -9.84 -17.29 14.21
CA SER A 163 -10.50 -18.55 13.83
C SER A 163 -11.62 -18.39 12.78
N ASP A 164 -12.11 -17.16 12.57
CA ASP A 164 -13.05 -16.83 11.50
C ASP A 164 -12.36 -16.66 10.12
N GLY A 165 -11.03 -16.76 10.07
CA GLY A 165 -10.22 -16.61 8.85
C GLY A 165 -9.89 -15.16 8.50
N GLU A 166 -10.47 -14.19 9.19
CA GLU A 166 -10.27 -12.76 8.97
C GLU A 166 -9.06 -12.23 9.74
N VAL A 167 -8.58 -11.07 9.30
CA VAL A 167 -7.37 -10.45 9.85
C VAL A 167 -7.74 -9.25 10.72
N TYR A 168 -7.23 -9.24 11.96
CA TYR A 168 -7.51 -8.24 12.98
C TYR A 168 -6.23 -7.58 13.49
N ASP A 169 -6.29 -6.28 13.74
CA ASP A 169 -5.31 -5.56 14.55
C ASP A 169 -5.61 -5.82 16.03
N TYR A 170 -4.64 -6.38 16.75
CA TYR A 170 -4.73 -6.74 18.16
C TYR A 170 -4.08 -5.66 19.03
N PHE A 171 -4.79 -5.23 20.06
CA PHE A 171 -4.44 -4.14 20.96
C PHE A 171 -4.44 -4.62 22.40
N GLU A 172 -3.56 -4.05 23.22
CA GLU A 172 -3.42 -4.38 24.64
C GLU A 172 -3.38 -3.10 25.49
N LEU A 173 -4.08 -3.11 26.61
CA LEU A 173 -4.03 -2.10 27.65
C LEU A 173 -3.67 -2.78 28.97
N TYR A 174 -2.75 -2.20 29.73
CA TYR A 174 -2.24 -2.75 30.98
C TYR A 174 -2.62 -1.88 32.18
N SER A 175 -2.82 -2.50 33.35
CA SER A 175 -3.07 -1.80 34.61
C SER A 175 -1.85 -1.00 35.08
N THR A 176 -2.04 0.26 35.49
CA THR A 176 -0.97 1.18 35.92
C THR A 176 -0.48 0.94 37.37
N ASN A 177 -0.98 -0.08 38.06
CA ASN A 177 -0.73 -0.31 39.50
C ASN A 177 0.48 -1.22 39.84
N SER A 178 1.41 -1.46 38.92
CA SER A 178 2.71 -2.05 39.27
C SER A 178 3.66 -0.95 39.75
N GLY A 179 3.89 -0.89 41.07
CA GLY A 179 4.59 0.18 41.76
C GLY A 179 5.92 0.60 41.11
N GLY A 180 6.12 1.92 41.03
CA GLY A 180 7.45 2.52 41.04
C GLY A 180 8.30 2.33 39.79
N LYS A 181 7.76 2.61 38.59
CA LYS A 181 8.53 3.33 37.57
C LYS A 181 7.66 4.43 36.99
N THR A 182 8.18 5.65 37.09
CA THR A 182 7.83 6.78 36.22
C THR A 182 7.41 6.28 34.86
N THR A 183 6.38 6.93 34.29
CA THR A 183 5.96 6.88 32.89
C THR A 183 7.14 7.13 31.95
N GLU A 184 8.04 6.16 31.83
CA GLU A 184 8.76 5.95 30.60
C GLU A 184 7.65 5.68 29.58
N ARG A 185 7.58 6.54 28.57
CA ARG A 185 7.06 6.13 27.27
C ARG A 185 7.67 4.76 27.02
N ILE A 186 6.90 3.70 27.22
CA ILE A 186 7.29 2.37 26.75
C ILE A 186 7.30 2.54 25.24
N THR A 187 8.47 2.88 24.72
CA THR A 187 8.76 2.85 23.29
C THR A 187 8.28 1.48 22.85
N SER A 188 7.27 1.46 21.98
CA SER A 188 6.71 0.24 21.38
C SER A 188 7.81 -0.80 21.25
N LYS A 189 7.67 -1.95 21.91
CA LYS A 189 8.69 -3.00 21.93
C LYS A 189 9.23 -3.18 20.50
N PRO A 190 10.57 -3.17 20.28
CA PRO A 190 11.14 -3.28 18.95
C PRO A 190 10.54 -4.49 18.25
N LEU A 191 9.98 -4.28 17.06
CA LEU A 191 9.38 -5.37 16.31
C LEU A 191 10.51 -6.23 15.76
N SER A 192 10.62 -7.49 16.20
CA SER A 192 11.59 -8.42 15.63
C SER A 192 11.09 -8.88 14.27
N ILE A 193 11.96 -8.84 13.26
CA ILE A 193 11.59 -9.26 11.90
C ILE A 193 12.42 -10.43 11.40
N ASN A 194 11.84 -11.20 10.50
CA ASN A 194 12.51 -12.19 9.66
C ASN A 194 12.35 -11.80 8.18
N LEU A 195 13.32 -12.17 7.36
CA LEU A 195 13.24 -12.05 5.91
C LEU A 195 13.17 -13.43 5.29
N ARG A 196 12.17 -13.66 4.44
CA ARG A 196 12.06 -14.85 3.60
C ARG A 196 11.93 -14.41 2.15
N ARG A 197 12.53 -15.15 1.21
CA ARG A 197 12.35 -14.89 -0.22
C ARG A 197 10.88 -15.08 -0.59
N ALA A 198 10.32 -14.13 -1.34
CA ALA A 198 8.94 -14.17 -1.76
C ALA A 198 8.71 -15.29 -2.78
N GLU A 199 7.58 -15.96 -2.64
CA GLU A 199 7.06 -16.97 -3.57
C GLU A 199 5.86 -16.40 -4.33
N HIS A 200 5.48 -17.03 -5.44
CA HIS A 200 4.40 -16.53 -6.30
C HIS A 200 3.10 -16.23 -5.53
N GLU A 201 2.75 -17.06 -4.55
CA GLU A 201 1.55 -16.90 -3.71
C GLU A 201 1.60 -15.65 -2.81
N ASP A 202 2.80 -15.14 -2.49
CA ASP A 202 2.98 -13.93 -1.68
C ASP A 202 2.58 -12.66 -2.44
N ALA A 203 2.43 -12.71 -3.76
CA ALA A 203 2.11 -11.54 -4.58
C ALA A 203 0.84 -10.82 -4.11
N VAL A 204 -0.19 -11.57 -3.69
CA VAL A 204 -1.46 -11.02 -3.21
C VAL A 204 -1.25 -10.25 -1.90
N VAL A 205 -0.66 -10.89 -0.89
CA VAL A 205 -0.46 -10.27 0.43
C VAL A 205 0.51 -9.09 0.36
N LEU A 206 1.56 -9.19 -0.46
CA LEU A 206 2.51 -8.10 -0.71
C LEU A 206 1.84 -6.92 -1.40
N THR A 207 0.92 -7.16 -2.34
CA THR A 207 0.12 -6.11 -2.99
C THR A 207 -0.75 -5.37 -1.99
N GLU A 208 -1.45 -6.09 -1.11
CA GLU A 208 -2.31 -5.47 -0.11
C GLU A 208 -1.53 -4.61 0.88
N ILE A 209 -0.39 -5.12 1.38
CA ILE A 209 0.48 -4.38 2.31
C ILE A 209 1.09 -3.17 1.61
N CYS A 210 1.60 -3.34 0.38
CA CYS A 210 2.16 -2.27 -0.43
C CYS A 210 1.11 -1.17 -0.66
N THR A 211 -0.11 -1.56 -1.01
CA THR A 211 -1.23 -0.63 -1.23
C THR A 211 -1.50 0.19 0.03
N ARG A 212 -1.64 -0.46 1.20
CA ARG A 212 -1.85 0.24 2.47
C ARG A 212 -0.70 1.18 2.82
N ALA A 213 0.55 0.75 2.59
CA ALA A 213 1.74 1.55 2.88
C ALA A 213 1.77 2.84 2.07
N PHE A 214 1.61 2.76 0.74
CA PHE A 214 1.64 3.92 -0.14
C PHE A 214 0.37 4.78 -0.03
N ASP A 215 -0.83 4.19 0.11
CA ASP A 215 -2.07 4.95 0.33
C ASP A 215 -2.03 5.79 1.61
N HIS A 216 -1.44 5.24 2.68
CA HIS A 216 -1.24 5.99 3.92
C HIS A 216 -0.32 7.19 3.71
N VAL A 217 0.80 7.00 3.00
CA VAL A 217 1.74 8.08 2.67
C VAL A 217 1.06 9.14 1.81
N ILE A 218 0.32 8.75 0.77
CA ILE A 218 -0.46 9.68 -0.07
C ILE A 218 -1.41 10.51 0.80
N ARG A 219 -2.20 9.89 1.69
CA ARG A 219 -3.14 10.61 2.57
C ARG A 219 -2.46 11.61 3.49
N VAL A 220 -1.30 11.25 4.05
CA VAL A 220 -0.54 12.13 4.95
C VAL A 220 0.04 13.33 4.19
N TRP A 221 0.52 13.13 2.96
CA TRP A 221 1.33 14.12 2.26
C TRP A 221 0.58 14.94 1.19
N THR A 222 -0.50 14.44 0.59
CA THR A 222 -1.21 15.19 -0.47
C THR A 222 -2.29 16.13 0.06
N LYS A 223 -2.79 15.96 1.30
CA LYS A 223 -3.92 16.76 1.85
C LYS A 223 -5.09 16.96 0.85
N GLY A 224 -5.29 16.03 -0.09
CA GLY A 224 -6.31 16.14 -1.15
C GLY A 224 -5.95 16.98 -2.38
N LYS A 225 -4.66 17.17 -2.70
CA LYS A 225 -4.20 17.73 -3.98
C LYS A 225 -3.79 16.62 -4.96
N ASP A 226 -4.13 16.79 -6.24
CA ASP A 226 -3.96 15.80 -7.32
C ASP A 226 -2.54 15.67 -7.90
N ASP A 227 -1.55 16.39 -7.35
CA ASP A 227 -0.18 16.36 -7.84
C ASP A 227 0.63 15.24 -7.14
N LEU A 228 0.51 14.03 -7.69
CA LEU A 228 1.15 12.81 -7.21
C LEU A 228 2.50 12.59 -7.90
N ASP A 229 3.58 12.70 -7.13
CA ASP A 229 4.93 12.28 -7.52
C ASP A 229 4.98 10.75 -7.69
N SER A 230 5.61 10.28 -8.76
CA SER A 230 5.75 8.85 -9.08
C SER A 230 6.49 8.05 -7.98
N ASN A 231 7.34 8.68 -7.17
CA ASN A 231 8.00 8.07 -6.02
C ASN A 231 7.12 8.03 -4.76
N LEU A 232 6.02 8.79 -4.74
CA LEU A 232 4.96 8.73 -3.72
C LEU A 232 3.91 7.66 -4.05
N SER A 233 3.75 7.32 -5.33
CA SER A 233 2.80 6.32 -5.85
C SER A 233 3.40 5.59 -7.06
N PRO A 234 4.29 4.60 -6.85
CA PRO A 234 4.97 3.92 -7.96
C PRO A 234 3.95 3.27 -8.91
N PRO A 235 4.02 3.47 -10.23
CA PRO A 235 3.03 2.91 -11.16
C PRO A 235 2.79 1.41 -10.94
N GLY A 236 1.53 1.05 -10.67
CA GLY A 236 1.13 -0.34 -10.42
C GLY A 236 1.49 -0.91 -9.04
N TYR A 237 1.87 -0.10 -8.04
CA TYR A 237 2.16 -0.57 -6.67
C TYR A 237 1.03 -1.42 -6.05
N ASN A 238 -0.21 -1.17 -6.49
CA ASN A 238 -1.44 -1.86 -6.13
C ASN A 238 -1.83 -3.02 -7.06
N SER A 239 -0.92 -3.46 -7.94
CA SER A 239 -1.16 -4.53 -8.92
C SER A 239 -0.46 -5.82 -8.54
N VAL A 240 -1.25 -6.89 -8.35
CA VAL A 240 -0.72 -8.25 -8.13
C VAL A 240 0.24 -8.66 -9.24
N ARG A 241 -0.07 -8.32 -10.50
CA ARG A 241 0.80 -8.64 -11.65
C ARG A 241 2.17 -7.99 -11.57
N LEU A 242 2.28 -6.79 -10.99
CA LEU A 242 3.57 -6.15 -10.77
C LEU A 242 4.38 -6.92 -9.74
N HIS A 243 3.75 -7.34 -8.63
CA HIS A 243 4.44 -8.13 -7.61
C HIS A 243 4.84 -9.50 -8.15
N GLU A 244 4.00 -10.19 -8.92
CA GLU A 244 4.37 -11.45 -9.62
C GLU A 244 5.60 -11.27 -10.52
N TYR A 245 5.68 -10.16 -11.27
CA TYR A 245 6.84 -9.82 -12.08
C TYR A 245 8.10 -9.62 -11.23
N VAL A 246 8.02 -8.83 -10.15
CA VAL A 246 9.18 -8.56 -9.28
C VAL A 246 9.66 -9.84 -8.59
N ILE A 247 8.76 -10.72 -8.16
CA ILE A 247 9.10 -12.04 -7.56
C ILE A 247 9.90 -12.89 -8.55
N ARG A 248 9.56 -12.82 -9.85
CA ARG A 248 10.19 -13.62 -10.89
C ARG A 248 11.55 -13.07 -11.32
N GLU A 249 11.64 -11.75 -11.50
CA GLU A 249 12.83 -11.14 -12.10
C GLU A 249 13.90 -10.75 -11.08
N TRP A 250 13.50 -10.37 -9.86
CA TRP A 250 14.40 -9.76 -8.87
C TRP A 250 14.44 -10.55 -7.57
N ASP A 251 15.42 -10.25 -6.72
CA ASP A 251 15.47 -10.79 -5.38
C ASP A 251 14.46 -10.03 -4.50
N TYR A 252 13.28 -10.61 -4.33
CA TYR A 252 12.19 -10.02 -3.56
C TYR A 252 11.99 -10.79 -2.25
N TYR A 253 11.87 -10.07 -1.13
CA TYR A 253 11.72 -10.65 0.20
C TYR A 253 10.43 -10.17 0.87
N VAL A 254 9.74 -11.10 1.52
CA VAL A 254 8.67 -10.84 2.49
C VAL A 254 9.32 -10.46 3.81
N VAL A 255 8.89 -9.34 4.37
CA VAL A 255 9.24 -8.95 5.75
C VAL A 255 8.19 -9.54 6.67
N GLU A 256 8.58 -10.46 7.53
CA GLU A 256 7.70 -11.15 8.46
C GLU A 256 7.94 -10.68 9.89
N ALA A 257 6.87 -10.53 10.67
CA ALA A 257 6.93 -10.38 12.11
C ALA A 257 5.77 -11.14 12.76
N ASP A 258 6.04 -11.81 13.88
CA ASP A 258 5.07 -12.61 14.62
C ASP A 258 4.27 -13.61 13.73
N GLY A 259 4.94 -14.21 12.74
CA GLY A 259 4.35 -15.18 11.82
C GLY A 259 3.45 -14.59 10.73
N CYS A 260 3.42 -13.26 10.56
CA CYS A 260 2.64 -12.58 9.54
C CYS A 260 3.52 -11.73 8.62
N ALA A 261 3.15 -11.65 7.34
CA ALA A 261 3.74 -10.68 6.41
C ALA A 261 3.36 -9.25 6.83
N ILE A 262 4.36 -8.39 6.99
CA ILE A 262 4.21 -6.99 7.40
C ILE A 262 4.85 -6.01 6.42
N GLY A 263 5.48 -6.48 5.34
CA GLY A 263 6.17 -5.62 4.38
C GLY A 263 6.88 -6.39 3.29
N GLY A 264 7.56 -5.67 2.41
CA GLY A 264 8.37 -6.23 1.35
C GLY A 264 9.64 -5.41 1.10
N VAL A 265 10.68 -6.07 0.62
CA VAL A 265 11.89 -5.42 0.11
C VAL A 265 12.42 -6.08 -1.16
N SER A 266 12.61 -5.30 -2.23
CA SER A 266 13.18 -5.78 -3.49
C SER A 266 14.62 -5.30 -3.68
N VAL A 267 15.48 -6.22 -4.09
CA VAL A 267 16.90 -6.00 -4.37
C VAL A 267 17.18 -6.29 -5.83
N ASN A 268 17.80 -5.33 -6.52
CA ASN A 268 18.26 -5.48 -7.89
C ASN A 268 19.79 -5.41 -7.92
N VAL A 269 20.43 -6.54 -8.20
CA VAL A 269 21.90 -6.65 -8.26
C VAL A 269 22.39 -6.20 -9.64
N LEU A 270 23.10 -5.07 -9.67
CA LEU A 270 23.59 -4.39 -10.86
C LEU A 270 25.07 -4.72 -11.08
N GLY A 271 25.36 -5.97 -11.48
CA GLY A 271 26.73 -6.46 -11.68
C GLY A 271 27.30 -7.16 -10.45
N GLN A 272 28.62 -7.11 -10.24
CA GLN A 272 29.28 -7.90 -9.19
C GLN A 272 29.36 -7.21 -7.83
N GLU A 273 29.33 -5.89 -7.78
CA GLU A 273 29.64 -5.13 -6.56
C GLU A 273 28.62 -4.01 -6.27
N ILE A 274 27.55 -3.90 -7.07
CA ILE A 274 26.56 -2.83 -6.96
C ILE A 274 25.18 -3.46 -6.85
N ALA A 275 24.37 -2.99 -5.90
CA ALA A 275 22.96 -3.34 -5.82
C ALA A 275 22.09 -2.11 -5.53
N ARG A 276 20.85 -2.16 -6.01
CA ARG A 276 19.83 -1.16 -5.73
C ARG A 276 18.73 -1.77 -4.86
N LEU A 277 18.34 -1.07 -3.80
CA LEU A 277 17.08 -1.31 -3.10
C LEU A 277 16.00 -0.54 -3.85
N ASP A 278 15.10 -1.25 -4.52
CA ASP A 278 14.09 -0.62 -5.39
C ASP A 278 12.82 -0.29 -4.60
N LYS A 279 12.28 -1.25 -3.84
CA LYS A 279 11.13 -1.02 -2.97
C LYS A 279 11.45 -1.50 -1.57
N ILE A 280 11.15 -0.66 -0.59
CA ILE A 280 11.09 -1.02 0.82
C ILE A 280 9.82 -0.43 1.40
N TYR A 281 8.95 -1.27 1.93
CA TYR A 281 7.72 -0.83 2.55
C TYR A 281 7.35 -1.72 3.71
N ILE A 282 6.82 -1.10 4.76
CA ILE A 282 6.32 -1.75 5.96
C ILE A 282 4.89 -1.27 6.14
N ASP A 283 3.97 -2.17 6.50
CA ASP A 283 2.58 -1.84 6.80
C ASP A 283 2.54 -0.65 7.78
N PRO A 284 1.76 0.41 7.51
CA PRO A 284 1.76 1.64 8.32
C PRO A 284 1.63 1.40 9.82
N VAL A 285 0.89 0.37 10.22
CA VAL A 285 0.65 0.04 11.64
C VAL A 285 1.88 -0.57 12.33
N CYS A 286 2.84 -1.06 11.55
CA CYS A 286 4.10 -1.64 12.00
C CYS A 286 5.28 -0.63 11.90
N GLN A 287 5.05 0.55 11.32
CA GLN A 287 6.08 1.59 11.17
C GLN A 287 6.45 2.23 12.53
N GLY A 288 7.61 2.89 12.60
CA GLY A 288 8.11 3.51 13.83
C GLY A 288 8.68 2.54 14.88
N ARG A 289 8.60 1.22 14.65
CA ARG A 289 9.05 0.15 15.58
C ARG A 289 10.42 -0.45 15.25
N GLY A 290 11.18 0.20 14.37
CA GLY A 290 12.54 -0.23 13.99
C GLY A 290 12.62 -1.35 12.92
N ALA A 291 11.49 -1.77 12.35
CA ALA A 291 11.43 -2.81 11.33
C ALA A 291 12.27 -2.46 10.07
N GLY A 292 12.08 -1.27 9.49
CA GLY A 292 12.81 -0.86 8.29
C GLY A 292 14.34 -0.86 8.47
N SER A 293 14.85 -0.45 9.63
CA SER A 293 16.29 -0.48 9.90
C SER A 293 16.83 -1.92 10.01
N GLN A 294 16.02 -2.86 10.51
CA GLN A 294 16.39 -4.27 10.53
C GLN A 294 16.37 -4.86 9.12
N VAL A 295 15.39 -4.50 8.29
CA VAL A 295 15.33 -4.93 6.88
C VAL A 295 16.62 -4.56 6.15
N ILE A 296 17.03 -3.29 6.17
CA ILE A 296 18.23 -2.84 5.46
C ILE A 296 19.47 -3.58 5.96
N ARG A 297 19.66 -3.72 7.28
CA ARG A 297 20.81 -4.44 7.83
C ARG A 297 20.84 -5.92 7.45
N GLN A 298 19.70 -6.60 7.48
CA GLN A 298 19.62 -8.01 7.11
C GLN A 298 19.84 -8.22 5.62
N ILE A 299 19.32 -7.34 4.76
CA ILE A 299 19.59 -7.36 3.32
C ILE A 299 21.07 -7.08 3.04
N GLU A 300 21.66 -6.01 3.57
CA GLU A 300 23.08 -5.71 3.37
C GLU A 300 23.97 -6.89 3.81
N ALA A 301 23.64 -7.54 4.93
CA ALA A 301 24.37 -8.72 5.42
C ALA A 301 24.17 -9.97 4.54
N ALA A 302 23.03 -10.10 3.86
CA ALA A 302 22.75 -11.21 2.95
C ALA A 302 23.55 -11.12 1.63
N TYR A 303 24.03 -9.93 1.27
CA TYR A 303 24.82 -9.68 0.05
C TYR A 303 26.20 -9.09 0.39
N PRO A 304 27.09 -9.86 1.04
CA PRO A 304 28.38 -9.36 1.53
C PRO A 304 29.37 -8.97 0.43
N HIS A 305 29.11 -9.34 -0.82
CA HIS A 305 29.93 -9.00 -2.00
C HIS A 305 29.57 -7.63 -2.59
N ILE A 306 28.46 -7.01 -2.16
CA ILE A 306 28.04 -5.72 -2.67
C ILE A 306 28.76 -4.60 -1.93
N LEU A 307 29.46 -3.77 -2.71
CA LEU A 307 30.27 -2.65 -2.24
C LEU A 307 29.51 -1.32 -2.32
N HIS A 308 28.56 -1.21 -3.24
CA HIS A 308 27.78 0.00 -3.48
C HIS A 308 26.28 -0.29 -3.41
N TRP A 309 25.62 0.24 -2.39
CA TRP A 309 24.17 0.19 -2.25
C TRP A 309 23.54 1.50 -2.70
N ARG A 310 22.55 1.42 -3.58
CA ARG A 310 21.81 2.59 -4.08
C ARG A 310 20.32 2.49 -3.77
N LEU A 311 19.69 3.63 -3.53
CA LEU A 311 18.24 3.74 -3.39
C LEU A 311 17.77 5.16 -3.72
N GLU A 312 16.49 5.28 -4.02
CA GLU A 312 15.84 6.56 -4.32
C GLU A 312 14.58 6.71 -3.47
N THR A 313 14.20 7.96 -3.17
CA THR A 313 12.98 8.26 -2.44
C THR A 313 12.47 9.65 -2.81
N SER A 314 11.17 9.88 -2.63
CA SER A 314 10.55 11.19 -2.88
C SER A 314 11.14 12.26 -1.97
N GLY A 315 11.41 13.45 -2.53
CA GLY A 315 11.84 14.63 -1.77
C GLY A 315 10.83 15.14 -0.74
N ARG A 316 9.57 14.71 -0.85
CA ARG A 316 8.50 15.08 0.07
C ARG A 316 8.51 14.21 1.34
N GLN A 317 9.23 13.07 1.36
CA GLN A 317 9.28 12.13 2.49
C GLN A 317 10.49 12.39 3.41
N THR A 318 10.45 13.51 4.13
CA THR A 318 11.55 13.95 5.03
C THR A 318 11.98 12.92 6.08
N SER A 319 11.06 12.07 6.53
CA SER A 319 11.36 10.96 7.45
C SER A 319 12.29 9.92 6.83
N ASN A 320 12.17 9.66 5.52
CA ASN A 320 13.00 8.68 4.81
C ASN A 320 14.44 9.17 4.66
N HIS A 321 14.61 10.46 4.37
CA HIS A 321 15.95 11.07 4.26
C HIS A 321 16.74 10.86 5.56
N HIS A 322 16.16 11.21 6.71
CA HIS A 322 16.77 10.99 8.01
C HIS A 322 17.00 9.51 8.32
N PHE A 323 16.08 8.65 7.89
CA PHE A 323 16.18 7.20 8.07
C PHE A 323 17.37 6.60 7.31
N TYR A 324 17.57 6.96 6.04
CA TYR A 324 18.68 6.46 5.22
C TYR A 324 20.04 7.03 5.68
N GLU A 325 20.11 8.32 5.96
CA GLU A 325 21.33 8.97 6.47
C GLU A 325 21.80 8.34 7.79
N LYS A 326 20.87 8.00 8.69
CA LYS A 326 21.16 7.29 9.95
C LYS A 326 21.75 5.88 9.72
N LEU A 327 21.49 5.26 8.57
CA LEU A 327 22.00 3.92 8.22
C LEU A 327 23.30 3.97 7.41
N GLY A 328 23.89 5.16 7.24
CA GLY A 328 25.16 5.37 6.57
C GLY A 328 25.07 5.62 5.07
N TYR A 329 23.86 5.84 4.54
CA TYR A 329 23.70 6.28 3.16
C TYR A 329 24.01 7.78 3.03
N VAL A 330 24.76 8.13 1.99
CA VAL A 330 25.11 9.50 1.64
C VAL A 330 24.25 9.92 0.45
N ARG A 331 23.71 11.13 0.52
CA ARG A 331 22.90 11.70 -0.55
C ARG A 331 23.79 12.04 -1.75
N MET A 332 23.42 11.56 -2.93
CA MET A 332 24.18 11.76 -4.16
C MET A 332 23.61 12.88 -5.01
N TYR A 333 22.29 12.97 -5.09
CA TYR A 333 21.58 14.03 -5.80
C TYR A 333 20.22 14.30 -5.12
N ALA A 334 19.68 15.48 -5.38
CA ALA A 334 18.38 15.91 -4.88
C ALA A 334 17.72 16.85 -5.90
N SER A 335 16.44 16.62 -6.17
CA SER A 335 15.54 17.51 -6.89
C SER A 335 14.28 17.78 -6.04
N ASP A 336 13.35 18.59 -6.54
CA ASP A 336 12.07 18.83 -5.86
C ASP A 336 11.18 17.57 -5.78
N GLU A 337 11.48 16.56 -6.59
CA GLU A 337 10.70 15.31 -6.72
C GLU A 337 11.46 14.10 -6.17
N GLU A 338 12.79 14.01 -6.37
CA GLU A 338 13.54 12.78 -6.09
C GLU A 338 14.89 13.02 -5.40
N TYR A 339 15.22 12.14 -4.46
CA TYR A 339 16.50 12.11 -3.75
C TYR A 339 17.14 10.73 -3.92
N GLY A 340 18.34 10.71 -4.47
CA GLY A 340 19.16 9.51 -4.61
C GLY A 340 20.21 9.38 -3.51
N TYR A 341 20.40 8.16 -3.03
CA TYR A 341 21.32 7.82 -1.95
C TYR A 341 22.27 6.69 -2.36
N GLU A 342 23.52 6.76 -1.91
CA GLU A 342 24.53 5.72 -2.05
C GLU A 342 25.20 5.42 -0.71
N LYS A 343 25.43 4.15 -0.41
CA LYS A 343 26.29 3.70 0.68
C LYS A 343 27.41 2.84 0.12
N LYS A 344 28.64 3.22 0.44
CA LYS A 344 29.85 2.45 0.12
C LYS A 344 30.24 1.62 1.33
N THR A 345 30.54 0.35 1.14
CA THR A 345 31.17 -0.48 2.17
C THR A 345 32.70 -0.40 1.98
N ASP A 346 33.47 -0.49 3.07
CA ASP A 346 34.91 -0.10 3.10
C ASP A 346 35.87 -0.97 2.25
N ALA A 347 35.38 -1.79 1.32
CA ALA A 347 36.22 -2.43 0.32
C ALA A 347 36.21 -1.60 -0.96
N GLY A 348 37.29 -0.86 -1.24
CA GLY A 348 37.58 -0.30 -2.57
C GLY A 348 37.66 1.23 -2.66
N SER A 349 38.76 1.81 -2.16
CA SER A 349 39.12 3.21 -2.42
C SER A 349 39.69 3.38 -3.85
N GLY A 350 38.83 3.67 -4.82
CA GLY A 350 39.24 4.21 -6.12
C GLY A 350 38.95 5.71 -6.20
N GLN A 351 39.98 6.55 -6.12
CA GLN A 351 39.84 8.00 -6.32
C GLN A 351 39.65 8.31 -7.82
N HIS A 352 38.63 9.12 -8.14
CA HIS A 352 38.44 9.71 -9.47
C HIS A 352 38.80 11.20 -9.42
N ASN A 353 39.57 11.70 -10.39
CA ASN A 353 40.17 13.03 -10.38
C ASN A 353 39.43 13.93 -11.42
N PRO A 354 38.74 15.03 -11.04
CA PRO A 354 37.74 15.67 -11.91
C PRO A 354 38.26 16.87 -12.74
N GLY A 355 39.52 16.89 -13.16
CA GLY A 355 40.20 18.16 -13.50
C GLY A 355 40.75 18.39 -14.92
N ILE A 356 40.56 17.50 -15.91
CA ILE A 356 41.21 17.67 -17.23
C ILE A 356 40.17 17.56 -18.35
N GLU A 357 40.03 18.62 -19.15
CA GLU A 357 39.29 18.59 -20.41
C GLU A 357 40.12 17.84 -21.47
N HIS A 358 39.50 16.86 -22.13
CA HIS A 358 40.13 16.09 -23.19
C HIS A 358 39.41 16.35 -24.52
N GLU A 359 40.08 17.02 -25.46
CA GLU A 359 39.62 17.17 -26.84
C GLU A 359 40.30 16.13 -27.73
N HIS A 360 39.49 15.32 -28.43
CA HIS A 360 39.98 14.27 -29.32
C HIS A 360 39.68 14.63 -30.77
N VAL A 361 40.70 15.03 -31.53
CA VAL A 361 40.59 15.38 -32.95
C VAL A 361 41.22 14.28 -33.80
N GLN A 362 40.45 13.68 -34.72
CA GLN A 362 40.87 12.55 -35.58
C GLN A 362 41.42 11.32 -34.81
N ALA A 363 40.97 11.12 -33.57
CA ALA A 363 41.37 9.97 -32.76
C ALA A 363 40.47 8.76 -33.04
N ASN A 364 41.06 7.56 -33.08
CA ASN A 364 40.29 6.31 -33.09
C ASN A 364 39.96 5.91 -31.65
N LEU A 365 38.67 5.94 -31.30
CA LEU A 365 38.15 5.66 -29.97
C LEU A 365 37.52 4.25 -29.88
N ASP A 366 37.92 3.34 -30.78
CA ASP A 366 37.41 1.98 -30.82
C ASP A 366 37.67 1.22 -29.51
N SER A 367 36.71 0.39 -29.10
CA SER A 367 36.70 -0.40 -27.86
C SER A 367 36.77 0.38 -26.53
N MET A 368 36.40 1.66 -26.52
CA MET A 368 36.30 2.42 -25.27
C MET A 368 35.03 2.09 -24.47
N TRP A 369 35.21 1.89 -23.17
CA TRP A 369 34.16 1.52 -22.23
C TRP A 369 34.10 2.52 -21.07
N TYR A 370 32.94 3.13 -20.85
CA TYR A 370 32.71 4.08 -19.77
C TYR A 370 31.66 3.52 -18.80
N SER A 371 32.03 3.38 -17.54
CA SER A 371 31.13 2.91 -16.48
C SER A 371 31.21 3.84 -15.26
N SER A 372 30.07 4.20 -14.69
CA SER A 372 29.99 5.10 -13.52
C SER A 372 30.68 6.47 -13.72
N SER A 373 30.66 6.98 -14.96
CA SER A 373 31.32 8.22 -15.36
C SER A 373 30.28 9.29 -15.78
N THR A 374 30.54 10.56 -15.52
CA THR A 374 29.66 11.68 -15.91
C THR A 374 30.14 12.30 -17.24
N MET A 375 29.28 12.36 -18.25
CA MET A 375 29.58 13.00 -19.56
C MET A 375 28.79 14.30 -19.80
N LYS A 376 28.51 15.06 -18.74
CA LYS A 376 27.73 16.30 -18.82
C LYS A 376 28.49 17.34 -19.68
N ASN A 377 27.79 17.99 -20.60
CA ASN A 377 28.31 19.00 -21.55
C ASN A 377 29.24 18.47 -22.66
N SER A 378 29.28 17.16 -22.92
CA SER A 378 30.02 16.59 -24.06
C SER A 378 29.32 16.88 -25.39
N ARG A 379 30.09 17.21 -26.45
CA ARG A 379 29.59 17.47 -27.81
C ARG A 379 30.11 16.41 -28.79
N ILE A 380 29.20 15.79 -29.55
CA ILE A 380 29.53 14.81 -30.59
C ILE A 380 29.05 15.39 -31.93
N THR A 381 29.97 15.64 -32.86
CA THR A 381 29.69 16.27 -34.16
C THR A 381 30.56 15.60 -35.21
N ASP A 382 30.01 15.31 -36.40
CA ASP A 382 30.69 14.63 -37.52
C ASP A 382 31.39 13.29 -37.17
N CYS A 383 30.84 12.57 -36.19
CA CYS A 383 31.37 11.28 -35.75
C CYS A 383 30.54 10.11 -36.30
N ASN A 384 31.20 9.06 -36.79
CA ASN A 384 30.53 7.82 -37.15
C ASN A 384 30.32 6.96 -35.90
N LEU A 385 29.07 6.81 -35.46
CA LEU A 385 28.67 5.99 -34.30
C LEU A 385 28.16 4.60 -34.69
N SER A 386 28.36 4.17 -35.94
CA SER A 386 27.90 2.86 -36.43
C SER A 386 28.34 1.72 -35.51
N GLY A 387 27.39 0.88 -35.07
CA GLY A 387 27.66 -0.26 -34.19
C GLY A 387 27.66 0.03 -32.68
N SER A 388 27.46 1.29 -32.26
CA SER A 388 27.38 1.66 -30.84
C SER A 388 26.09 1.15 -30.19
N LYS A 389 26.18 0.68 -28.94
CA LYS A 389 25.02 0.22 -28.14
C LYS A 389 24.84 1.12 -26.92
N LEU A 390 23.67 1.72 -26.77
CA LEU A 390 23.32 2.62 -25.66
C LEU A 390 22.15 2.02 -24.87
N THR A 391 22.41 1.61 -23.63
CA THR A 391 21.42 0.91 -22.79
C THR A 391 21.48 1.43 -21.35
N ASN A 392 20.33 1.44 -20.66
CA ASN A 392 20.17 1.83 -19.24
C ASN A 392 20.71 3.23 -18.87
N LEU A 393 20.40 4.23 -19.70
CA LEU A 393 20.76 5.62 -19.43
C LEU A 393 19.58 6.37 -18.79
N ASN A 394 19.83 7.08 -17.69
CA ASN A 394 18.90 8.08 -17.16
C ASN A 394 19.19 9.43 -17.85
N MET A 395 18.28 9.84 -18.76
CA MET A 395 18.41 11.07 -19.56
C MET A 395 17.65 12.26 -18.95
N THR A 396 17.31 12.18 -17.67
CA THR A 396 16.58 13.25 -16.97
C THR A 396 17.49 14.48 -16.81
N GLU A 397 16.94 15.68 -17.05
CA GLU A 397 17.67 16.95 -17.18
C GLU A 397 18.74 16.99 -18.29
N MET A 398 18.70 16.07 -19.25
CA MET A 398 19.37 16.26 -20.53
C MET A 398 18.69 17.43 -21.25
N LEU A 399 19.41 18.55 -21.35
CA LEU A 399 18.91 19.71 -22.09
C LEU A 399 19.01 19.44 -23.59
N LEU A 400 17.96 18.85 -24.15
CA LEU A 400 17.62 18.93 -25.56
C LEU A 400 16.92 20.27 -25.82
N ALA A 401 17.63 21.37 -25.55
CA ALA A 401 17.07 22.71 -25.71
C ALA A 401 16.91 23.07 -27.17
N ASP A 402 15.79 23.71 -27.45
CA ASP A 402 15.36 24.16 -28.78
C ASP A 402 15.06 23.02 -29.77
N LEU A 403 14.63 21.86 -29.26
CA LEU A 403 13.98 20.84 -30.08
C LEU A 403 12.48 20.83 -29.85
N ARG A 404 11.73 21.03 -30.94
CA ARG A 404 10.29 20.78 -31.01
C ARG A 404 10.09 19.62 -31.97
N LEU A 405 9.75 18.44 -31.45
CA LEU A 405 9.62 17.21 -32.25
C LEU A 405 8.20 16.94 -32.76
N THR A 406 7.43 18.00 -32.98
CA THR A 406 6.05 17.95 -33.47
C THR A 406 6.04 18.35 -34.94
N ASN A 407 5.43 17.55 -35.83
CA ASN A 407 5.68 17.59 -37.29
C ASN A 407 7.16 17.33 -37.67
N THR A 408 7.93 16.61 -36.84
CA THR A 408 9.27 16.19 -37.24
C THR A 408 9.17 15.24 -38.42
N LYS A 409 9.77 15.67 -39.51
CA LYS A 409 9.87 14.95 -40.76
C LYS A 409 11.33 14.54 -40.91
N PHE A 410 11.56 13.23 -40.96
CA PHE A 410 12.83 12.68 -41.37
C PHE A 410 12.91 12.83 -42.89
N GLU A 411 13.66 13.81 -43.37
CA GLU A 411 13.80 14.11 -44.79
C GLU A 411 15.26 13.90 -45.21
N PHE A 412 15.48 13.16 -46.31
CA PHE A 412 16.79 12.70 -46.79
C PHE A 412 17.58 11.81 -45.82
N CYS A 413 16.92 11.25 -44.82
CA CYS A 413 17.47 10.18 -44.00
C CYS A 413 17.17 8.84 -44.67
N ALA A 414 18.21 8.06 -45.00
CA ALA A 414 18.02 6.65 -45.33
C ALA A 414 17.76 5.89 -44.02
N LEU A 415 16.49 5.56 -43.75
CA LEU A 415 16.07 4.73 -42.61
C LEU A 415 16.00 3.23 -42.98
N ASP A 416 16.58 2.88 -44.12
CA ASP A 416 16.64 1.51 -44.62
C ASP A 416 17.35 0.61 -43.60
N GLY A 417 16.63 -0.40 -43.11
CA GLY A 417 17.16 -1.35 -42.13
C GLY A 417 17.07 -0.90 -40.67
N VAL A 418 16.37 0.20 -40.34
CA VAL A 418 15.95 0.47 -38.96
C VAL A 418 15.00 -0.66 -38.52
N GLN A 419 15.39 -1.40 -37.49
CA GLN A 419 14.65 -2.55 -36.98
C GLN A 419 14.05 -2.24 -35.61
N PHE A 420 12.72 -2.24 -35.54
CA PHE A 420 12.01 -2.40 -34.28
C PHE A 420 12.02 -3.90 -33.95
N GLN A 421 12.99 -4.30 -33.13
CA GLN A 421 13.23 -5.68 -32.74
C GLN A 421 13.08 -5.76 -31.22
N ASP A 422 12.29 -6.73 -30.75
CA ASP A 422 11.89 -6.86 -29.34
C ASP A 422 11.13 -5.65 -28.77
N THR A 423 10.51 -4.87 -29.66
CA THR A 423 9.46 -3.90 -29.35
C THR A 423 8.12 -4.46 -29.81
N HIS A 424 7.14 -4.53 -28.92
CA HIS A 424 5.89 -5.23 -29.20
C HIS A 424 4.94 -4.36 -30.05
N LEU A 425 4.86 -4.65 -31.35
CA LEU A 425 3.89 -4.05 -32.28
C LEU A 425 2.99 -5.11 -32.95
N GLY A 426 3.00 -6.35 -32.42
CA GLY A 426 2.23 -7.49 -32.91
C GLY A 426 3.07 -8.44 -33.77
N THR A 427 2.97 -9.75 -33.49
CA THR A 427 3.83 -10.80 -34.06
C THR A 427 3.01 -12.08 -34.30
N GLY A 428 3.20 -12.78 -35.42
CA GLY A 428 3.13 -14.25 -35.55
C GLY A 428 2.03 -15.08 -34.83
N LYS A 429 1.37 -15.94 -35.62
CA LYS A 429 0.25 -16.89 -35.34
C LYS A 429 -1.12 -16.28 -35.09
N ILE A 430 -1.17 -15.13 -34.44
CA ILE A 430 -2.39 -14.33 -34.33
C ILE A 430 -2.05 -12.96 -34.93
N PRO A 431 -2.67 -12.56 -36.06
CA PRO A 431 -2.41 -11.27 -36.66
C PRO A 431 -2.71 -10.15 -35.67
N MET A 432 -2.16 -8.96 -35.88
CA MET A 432 -2.58 -7.77 -35.14
C MET A 432 -4.10 -7.63 -35.35
N GLN A 433 -4.88 -7.82 -34.28
CA GLN A 433 -6.34 -7.90 -34.33
C GLN A 433 -6.93 -6.61 -33.77
N TRP A 434 -7.64 -5.90 -34.63
CA TRP A 434 -8.44 -4.74 -34.25
C TRP A 434 -9.89 -5.20 -34.02
N LYS A 435 -10.16 -5.79 -32.85
CA LYS A 435 -11.51 -6.24 -32.46
C LYS A 435 -12.17 -5.18 -31.60
N HIS A 436 -13.35 -4.70 -32.00
CA HIS A 436 -14.09 -3.62 -31.32
C HIS A 436 -13.31 -2.28 -31.23
N CYS A 437 -12.37 -2.03 -32.14
CA CYS A 437 -11.62 -0.78 -32.23
C CYS A 437 -12.32 0.20 -33.18
N ASP A 438 -12.43 1.47 -32.78
CA ASP A 438 -12.81 2.54 -33.68
C ASP A 438 -11.57 3.03 -34.44
N LEU A 439 -11.48 2.67 -35.72
CA LEU A 439 -10.41 3.11 -36.63
C LEU A 439 -10.84 4.30 -37.50
N GLY A 440 -11.98 4.92 -37.20
CA GLY A 440 -12.51 6.07 -37.91
C GLY A 440 -11.46 7.17 -38.09
N GLY A 441 -11.25 7.60 -39.34
CA GLY A 441 -10.29 8.65 -39.70
C GLY A 441 -8.85 8.19 -39.95
N SER A 442 -8.53 6.91 -39.75
CA SER A 442 -7.19 6.35 -40.01
C SER A 442 -6.87 6.23 -41.51
N ARG A 443 -5.58 6.31 -41.89
CA ARG A 443 -5.11 6.17 -43.28
C ARG A 443 -3.93 5.22 -43.37
N PHE A 444 -4.04 4.25 -44.27
CA PHE A 444 -2.97 3.31 -44.62
C PHE A 444 -2.57 3.62 -46.06
N VAL A 445 -1.33 4.05 -46.28
CA VAL A 445 -0.83 4.51 -47.58
C VAL A 445 0.45 3.74 -47.88
N ASP A 446 0.49 3.05 -49.02
CA ASP A 446 1.57 2.17 -49.47
C ASP A 446 2.00 1.08 -48.47
N CYS A 447 1.04 0.60 -47.66
CA CYS A 447 1.22 -0.56 -46.79
C CYS A 447 0.93 -1.86 -47.56
N ASP A 448 1.73 -2.91 -47.33
CA ASP A 448 1.36 -4.25 -47.77
C ASP A 448 0.22 -4.77 -46.88
N LEU A 449 -1.00 -4.75 -47.43
CA LEU A 449 -2.23 -5.23 -46.79
C LEU A 449 -2.61 -6.63 -47.30
N SER A 450 -1.69 -7.33 -47.97
CA SER A 450 -1.91 -8.69 -48.46
C SER A 450 -2.20 -9.64 -47.29
N GLY A 451 -3.31 -10.37 -47.37
CA GLY A 451 -3.74 -11.27 -46.30
C GLY A 451 -4.53 -10.61 -45.15
N VAL A 452 -4.95 -9.34 -45.29
CA VAL A 452 -5.86 -8.67 -44.35
C VAL A 452 -7.31 -9.03 -44.67
N GLU A 453 -8.04 -9.57 -43.68
CA GLU A 453 -9.46 -9.91 -43.78
C GLU A 453 -10.32 -9.00 -42.90
N LEU A 454 -11.47 -8.57 -43.44
CA LEU A 454 -12.47 -7.79 -42.72
C LEU A 454 -13.74 -8.63 -42.57
N GLU A 455 -14.04 -9.10 -41.35
CA GLU A 455 -15.19 -9.93 -41.03
C GLU A 455 -16.08 -9.22 -39.99
N GLY A 456 -17.37 -9.02 -40.29
CA GLY A 456 -18.31 -8.36 -39.38
C GLY A 456 -18.05 -6.86 -39.12
N CYS A 457 -17.17 -6.22 -39.88
CA CYS A 457 -16.83 -4.81 -39.73
C CYS A 457 -17.87 -3.88 -40.38
N GLN A 458 -18.18 -2.75 -39.74
CA GLN A 458 -18.90 -1.64 -40.40
C GLN A 458 -17.93 -0.90 -41.33
N VAL A 459 -18.03 -1.14 -42.63
CA VAL A 459 -17.12 -0.57 -43.64
C VAL A 459 -17.67 0.66 -44.36
N THR A 460 -18.90 1.08 -44.05
CA THR A 460 -19.56 2.24 -44.66
C THR A 460 -18.70 3.50 -44.51
N GLY A 461 -18.38 4.16 -45.63
CA GLY A 461 -17.54 5.35 -45.70
C GLY A 461 -16.03 5.08 -45.87
N MET A 462 -15.58 3.83 -45.83
CA MET A 462 -14.20 3.44 -46.12
C MET A 462 -13.84 3.74 -47.59
N LYS A 463 -12.59 4.13 -47.88
CA LYS A 463 -12.12 4.39 -49.24
C LYS A 463 -10.87 3.60 -49.56
N ILE A 464 -10.84 2.95 -50.71
CA ILE A 464 -9.64 2.33 -51.29
C ILE A 464 -9.22 3.18 -52.49
N ASN A 465 -7.97 3.67 -52.49
CA ASN A 465 -7.46 4.59 -53.53
C ASN A 465 -8.39 5.79 -53.80
N GLY A 466 -9.03 6.31 -52.76
CA GLY A 466 -9.93 7.46 -52.82
C GLY A 466 -11.36 7.14 -53.29
N VAL A 467 -11.63 5.90 -53.69
CA VAL A 467 -12.96 5.45 -54.12
C VAL A 467 -13.68 4.81 -52.93
N PRO A 468 -14.94 5.23 -52.61
CA PRO A 468 -15.72 4.61 -51.55
C PRO A 468 -15.92 3.12 -51.78
N ILE A 469 -15.84 2.31 -50.71
CA ILE A 469 -15.95 0.86 -50.77
C ILE A 469 -17.30 0.41 -51.37
N GLU A 470 -18.35 1.20 -51.17
CA GLU A 470 -19.69 0.96 -51.69
C GLU A 470 -19.70 0.86 -53.22
N LYS A 471 -18.89 1.66 -53.92
CA LYS A 471 -18.81 1.63 -55.39
C LYS A 471 -18.14 0.36 -55.91
N TYR A 472 -17.18 -0.18 -55.17
CA TYR A 472 -16.57 -1.46 -55.51
C TYR A 472 -17.56 -2.61 -55.29
N MET A 473 -18.36 -2.54 -54.23
CA MET A 473 -19.41 -3.53 -53.95
C MET A 473 -20.53 -3.50 -55.03
N GLU A 474 -20.98 -2.31 -55.43
CA GLU A 474 -21.96 -2.15 -56.52
C GLU A 474 -21.43 -2.68 -57.86
N ALA A 475 -20.19 -2.36 -58.22
CA ALA A 475 -19.57 -2.85 -59.45
C ALA A 475 -19.43 -4.39 -59.44
N TYR A 476 -19.10 -4.97 -58.29
CA TYR A 476 -19.06 -6.43 -58.11
C TYR A 476 -20.44 -7.06 -58.30
N GLU A 477 -21.49 -6.51 -57.67
CA GLU A 477 -22.87 -7.01 -57.82
C GLU A 477 -23.39 -6.91 -59.27
N MET A 478 -23.10 -5.81 -59.98
CA MET A 478 -23.48 -5.64 -61.39
C MET A 478 -22.70 -6.53 -62.36
N SER A 479 -21.51 -7.01 -61.95
CA SER A 479 -20.68 -7.92 -62.74
C SER A 479 -21.04 -9.39 -62.55
N LYS A 480 -21.92 -9.71 -61.59
CA LYS A 480 -22.45 -11.06 -61.43
C LYS A 480 -23.35 -11.37 -62.64
N PRO A 481 -23.14 -12.51 -63.34
CA PRO A 481 -24.08 -12.93 -64.37
C PRO A 481 -25.47 -13.07 -63.76
N ASN A 482 -26.51 -12.60 -64.46
CA ASN A 482 -27.89 -12.96 -64.13
C ASN A 482 -28.01 -14.48 -64.17
N GLY A 483 -28.03 -15.10 -62.99
CA GLY A 483 -28.43 -16.49 -62.76
C GLY A 483 -29.88 -16.55 -62.38
#